data_AF-A0A9P6GW52-F1
#
_entry.id   AF-A0A9P6GW52-F1
#
_cell.length_a   1.000
_cell.length_b   1.000
_cell.length_c   1.000
_cell.angle_alpha   90.00
_cell.angle_beta   90.00
_cell.angle_gamma   90.00
#
_symmetry.space_group_name_H-M   'P 1'
#
loop_
_entity.id
_entity.type
_entity.pdbx_description
1 polymer ?
#
loop_
_entity_poly.entity_id
_entity_poly.type
_entity_poly.pdbx_seq_one_letter_code
_entity_poly.pdbx_strand_id
1 'polypeptide(L)'
;MLGMISRTISYKNQHSMLKLFNAFVRPHLEYAVQFGSPFLRKDVIKLEKVQRRATKLLPSLRNKSYEGWLRELNLYSLEKRRVRGDMIEVWKILKGKKNVDRVSIFTLDRNGVTRNNAYKIVGNVSHSTSCAISSRIELSKN
;
A
#
# COMPACT_ATOMS: atom_id res chain seq x y z
N MET A 1 -15.98 -9.65 -8.23
CA MET A 1 -14.83 -10.59 -8.25
C MET A 1 -14.85 -11.61 -7.13
N LEU A 2 -14.73 -11.23 -5.85
CA LEU A 2 -14.73 -12.19 -4.73
C LEU A 2 -15.95 -13.12 -4.68
N GLY A 3 -17.14 -12.62 -5.01
CA GLY A 3 -18.35 -13.43 -5.09
C GLY A 3 -18.28 -14.52 -6.17
N MET A 4 -17.64 -14.24 -7.31
CA MET A 4 -17.44 -15.24 -8.37
C MET A 4 -16.48 -16.32 -7.89
N ILE A 5 -15.33 -15.93 -7.34
CA ILE A 5 -14.33 -16.86 -6.77
C ILE A 5 -14.96 -17.79 -5.72
N SER A 6 -15.82 -17.24 -4.86
CA SER A 6 -16.49 -18.03 -3.82
C SER A 6 -17.49 -19.05 -4.36
N ARG A 7 -18.08 -18.80 -5.55
CA ARG A 7 -19.10 -19.67 -6.17
C ARG A 7 -18.47 -20.71 -7.08
N THR A 8 -17.37 -20.38 -7.76
CA THR A 8 -16.69 -21.28 -8.70
C THR A 8 -15.81 -22.32 -8.02
N ILE A 9 -15.37 -22.07 -6.78
CA ILE A 9 -14.43 -22.94 -6.07
C ILE A 9 -15.13 -23.67 -4.93
N SER A 10 -15.31 -24.97 -5.11
CA SER A 10 -15.85 -25.87 -4.10
C SER A 10 -14.86 -26.10 -2.95
N TYR A 11 -13.59 -26.40 -3.26
CA TYR A 11 -12.54 -26.63 -2.25
C TYR A 11 -11.66 -25.40 -2.01
N LYS A 12 -11.84 -24.75 -0.86
CA LYS A 12 -11.19 -23.48 -0.51
C LYS A 12 -9.94 -23.71 0.32
N ASN A 13 -8.86 -24.13 -0.34
CA ASN A 13 -7.53 -24.19 0.27
C ASN A 13 -6.90 -22.80 0.41
N GLN A 14 -6.13 -22.58 1.48
CA GLN A 14 -5.36 -21.37 1.74
C GLN A 14 -4.50 -20.95 0.54
N HIS A 15 -3.71 -21.89 -0.01
CA HIS A 15 -2.79 -21.59 -1.11
C HIS A 15 -3.53 -21.14 -2.38
N SER A 16 -4.57 -21.87 -2.77
CA SER A 16 -5.36 -21.57 -3.96
C SER A 16 -6.07 -20.23 -3.83
N MET A 17 -6.71 -19.97 -2.67
CA MET A 17 -7.42 -18.72 -2.42
C MET A 17 -6.47 -17.52 -2.42
N LEU A 18 -5.26 -17.67 -1.86
CA LEU A 18 -4.23 -16.63 -1.91
C LEU A 18 -3.79 -16.32 -3.33
N LYS A 19 -3.50 -17.34 -4.14
CA LYS A 19 -3.14 -17.17 -5.55
C LYS A 19 -4.22 -16.40 -6.31
N LEU A 20 -5.49 -16.79 -6.11
CA LEU A 20 -6.62 -16.15 -6.79
C LEU A 20 -6.86 -14.72 -6.32
N PHE A 21 -6.74 -14.46 -5.02
CA PHE A 21 -6.81 -13.10 -4.51
C PHE A 21 -5.70 -12.22 -5.11
N ASN A 22 -4.47 -12.74 -5.19
CA ASN A 22 -3.32 -12.02 -5.73
C ASN A 22 -3.41 -11.80 -7.24
N ALA A 23 -3.99 -12.74 -7.99
CA ALA A 23 -4.11 -12.63 -9.45
C ALA A 23 -5.30 -11.77 -9.88
N PHE A 24 -6.47 -11.95 -9.25
CA PHE A 24 -7.70 -11.31 -9.72
C PHE A 24 -8.08 -10.07 -8.95
N VAL A 25 -7.88 -10.03 -7.63
CA VAL A 25 -8.43 -8.94 -6.80
C VAL A 25 -7.36 -7.88 -6.51
N ARG A 26 -6.16 -8.32 -6.17
CA ARG A 26 -5.05 -7.45 -5.78
C ARG A 26 -4.66 -6.44 -6.86
N PRO A 27 -4.54 -6.78 -8.15
CA PRO A 27 -4.15 -5.81 -9.18
C PRO A 27 -5.13 -4.65 -9.29
N HIS A 28 -6.43 -4.88 -9.10
CA HIS A 28 -7.43 -3.81 -9.11
C HIS A 28 -7.39 -2.93 -7.86
N LEU A 29 -7.05 -3.51 -6.70
CA LEU A 29 -6.91 -2.75 -5.45
C LEU A 29 -5.61 -1.93 -5.39
N GLU A 30 -4.58 -2.39 -6.10
CA GLU A 30 -3.26 -1.76 -6.21
C GLU A 30 -3.08 -0.96 -7.51
N TYR A 31 -4.10 -0.94 -8.38
CA TYR A 31 -4.06 -0.14 -9.59
C TYR A 31 -4.06 1.34 -9.23
N ALA A 32 -3.18 2.10 -9.89
CA ALA A 32 -3.05 3.53 -9.72
C ALA A 32 -2.90 3.98 -8.26
N VAL A 33 -2.24 3.20 -7.39
CA VAL A 33 -2.03 3.54 -5.97
C VAL A 33 -1.51 4.95 -5.74
N GLN A 34 -0.66 5.44 -6.64
CA GLN A 34 -0.07 6.79 -6.57
C GLN A 34 -1.11 7.90 -6.78
N PHE A 35 -2.15 7.62 -7.57
CA PHE A 35 -3.22 8.57 -7.90
C PHE A 35 -4.46 8.37 -7.02
N GLY A 36 -4.83 7.12 -6.75
CA GLY A 36 -6.03 6.71 -6.02
C GLY A 36 -5.79 6.38 -4.56
N SER A 37 -4.69 6.85 -3.94
CA SER A 37 -4.38 6.62 -2.53
C SER A 37 -5.41 7.36 -1.66
N PRO A 38 -6.34 6.68 -0.98
CA PRO A 38 -7.42 7.36 -0.26
C PRO A 38 -6.88 8.12 0.94
N PHE A 39 -7.09 9.42 1.05
CA PHE A 39 -6.59 10.22 2.18
C PHE A 39 -7.29 9.88 3.50
N LEU A 40 -8.60 9.62 3.44
CA LEU A 40 -9.43 9.47 4.62
C LEU A 40 -9.41 8.05 5.19
N ARG A 41 -9.30 7.94 6.52
CA ARG A 41 -9.31 6.68 7.27
C ARG A 41 -10.51 5.78 6.91
N LYS A 42 -11.68 6.37 6.69
CA LYS A 42 -12.90 5.63 6.33
C LYS A 42 -12.76 4.86 5.01
N ASP A 43 -12.05 5.44 4.05
CA ASP A 43 -11.88 4.85 2.72
C ASP A 43 -10.75 3.81 2.72
N VAL A 44 -9.70 4.02 3.54
CA VAL A 44 -8.72 2.96 3.86
C VAL A 44 -9.42 1.75 4.45
N ILE A 45 -10.29 1.94 5.46
CA ILE A 45 -11.06 0.85 6.09
C ILE A 45 -11.95 0.14 5.06
N LYS A 46 -12.60 0.86 4.14
CA LYS A 46 -13.40 0.26 3.07
C LYS A 46 -12.57 -0.66 2.17
N LEU A 47 -11.34 -0.25 1.82
CA LEU A 47 -10.45 -1.10 1.02
C LEU A 47 -9.97 -2.32 1.81
N GLU A 48 -9.59 -2.14 3.07
CA GLU A 48 -9.20 -3.24 3.98
C GLU A 48 -10.35 -4.25 4.18
N LYS A 49 -11.61 -3.80 4.15
CA LYS A 49 -12.78 -4.69 4.20
C LYS A 49 -12.82 -5.67 3.02
N VAL A 50 -12.28 -5.30 1.84
CA VAL A 50 -12.20 -6.22 0.69
C VAL A 50 -11.25 -7.38 0.99
N GLN A 51 -10.06 -7.09 1.55
CA GLN A 51 -9.12 -8.13 1.96
C GLN A 51 -9.70 -9.01 3.07
N ARG A 52 -10.37 -8.41 4.07
CA ARG A 52 -11.09 -9.15 5.14
C ARG A 52 -12.19 -10.06 4.60
N ARG A 53 -12.92 -9.62 3.57
CA ARG A 53 -13.97 -10.43 2.96
C ARG A 53 -13.38 -11.62 2.20
N ALA A 54 -12.22 -11.44 1.57
CA ALA A 54 -11.52 -12.52 0.87
C ALA A 54 -11.07 -13.62 1.84
N THR A 55 -10.52 -13.26 3.00
CA THR A 55 -10.05 -14.23 3.99
C THR A 55 -11.19 -14.95 4.71
N LYS A 56 -12.35 -14.31 4.89
CA LYS A 56 -13.57 -14.98 5.41
C LYS A 56 -14.08 -16.13 4.52
N LEU A 57 -13.64 -16.20 3.26
CA LEU A 57 -13.95 -17.34 2.39
C LEU A 57 -13.18 -18.61 2.81
N LEU A 58 -12.07 -18.48 3.54
CA LEU A 58 -11.30 -19.59 4.07
C LEU A 58 -11.90 -20.07 5.39
N PRO A 59 -12.40 -21.32 5.48
CA PRO A 59 -12.96 -21.85 6.72
C PRO A 59 -11.95 -21.87 7.86
N SER A 60 -10.68 -22.20 7.58
CA SER A 60 -9.59 -22.28 8.58
C SER A 60 -9.29 -20.97 9.29
N LEU A 61 -9.62 -19.85 8.65
CA LEU A 61 -9.34 -18.52 9.18
C LEU A 61 -10.57 -17.87 9.80
N ARG A 62 -11.79 -18.41 9.68
CA ARG A 62 -13.03 -17.70 10.01
C ARG A 62 -13.04 -17.01 11.40
N ASN A 63 -12.38 -17.59 12.41
CA ASN A 63 -12.42 -17.14 13.81
C ASN A 63 -11.22 -16.31 14.28
N LYS A 64 -10.19 -16.06 13.45
CA LYS A 64 -9.01 -15.30 13.91
C LYS A 64 -9.19 -13.79 13.70
N SER A 65 -8.40 -12.99 14.42
CA SER A 65 -8.37 -11.55 14.25
C SER A 65 -7.76 -11.16 12.89
N TYR A 66 -8.01 -9.92 12.44
CA TYR A 66 -7.46 -9.44 11.17
C TYR A 66 -5.94 -9.55 11.11
N GLU A 67 -5.26 -9.18 12.19
CA GLU A 67 -3.80 -9.26 12.30
C GLU A 67 -3.29 -10.70 12.38
N GLY A 68 -4.06 -11.60 13.00
CA GLY A 68 -3.75 -13.03 13.03
C GLY A 68 -3.73 -13.62 11.62
N TRP A 69 -4.70 -13.27 10.77
CA TRP A 69 -4.74 -13.70 9.38
C TRP A 69 -3.57 -13.18 8.55
N LEU A 70 -3.22 -11.91 8.71
CA LEU A 70 -2.10 -11.32 7.99
C LEU A 70 -0.80 -12.06 8.33
N ARG A 71 -0.58 -12.42 9.59
CA ARG A 71 0.59 -13.20 10.02
C ARG A 71 0.60 -14.60 9.44
N GLU A 72 -0.51 -15.33 9.53
CA GLU A 72 -0.60 -16.72 9.07
C GLU A 72 -0.52 -16.88 7.55
N LEU A 73 -1.09 -15.93 6.81
CA LEU A 73 -1.02 -15.89 5.36
C LEU A 73 0.25 -15.21 4.83
N ASN A 74 1.11 -14.71 5.73
CA ASN A 74 2.27 -13.88 5.41
C ASN A 74 1.93 -12.74 4.43
N LEU A 75 0.84 -12.03 4.71
CA LEU A 75 0.34 -10.92 3.90
C LEU A 75 0.56 -9.59 4.60
N TYR A 76 0.94 -8.58 3.81
CA TYR A 76 0.86 -7.19 4.22
C TYR A 76 -0.59 -6.67 4.11
N SER A 77 -0.94 -5.68 4.95
CA SER A 77 -2.16 -4.89 4.76
C SER A 77 -2.08 -4.10 3.46
N LEU A 78 -3.23 -3.74 2.88
CA LEU A 78 -3.24 -2.91 1.68
C LEU A 78 -2.63 -1.55 1.95
N GLU A 79 -2.88 -0.96 3.13
CA GLU A 79 -2.26 0.30 3.56
C GLU A 79 -0.73 0.25 3.49
N LYS A 80 -0.09 -0.75 4.09
CA LYS A 80 1.38 -0.92 4.03
C LYS A 80 1.88 -1.08 2.60
N ARG A 81 1.13 -1.80 1.76
CA ARG A 81 1.48 -1.98 0.34
C ARG A 81 1.35 -0.69 -0.46
N ARG A 82 0.38 0.18 -0.14
CA ARG A 82 0.28 1.51 -0.77
C ARG A 82 1.45 2.39 -0.41
N VAL A 83 1.80 2.45 0.87
CA VAL A 83 2.99 3.18 1.34
C VAL A 83 4.25 2.69 0.62
N ARG A 84 4.39 1.37 0.41
CA ARG A 84 5.49 0.82 -0.41
C ARG A 84 5.44 1.31 -1.87
N GLY A 85 4.27 1.33 -2.49
CA GLY A 85 4.08 1.85 -3.85
C GLY A 85 4.46 3.34 -3.97
N ASP A 86 4.08 4.13 -2.98
CA ASP A 86 4.40 5.55 -2.87
C ASP A 86 5.93 5.74 -2.70
N MET A 87 6.59 4.95 -1.86
CA MET A 87 8.05 4.99 -1.70
C MET A 87 8.80 4.62 -2.99
N ILE A 88 8.32 3.61 -3.73
CA ILE A 88 8.90 3.24 -5.03
C ILE A 88 8.78 4.41 -6.01
N GLU A 89 7.67 5.13 -5.96
CA GLU A 89 7.44 6.30 -6.81
C GLU A 89 8.38 7.45 -6.50
N VAL A 90 8.53 7.78 -5.21
CA VAL A 90 9.50 8.76 -4.73
C VAL A 90 10.90 8.41 -5.23
N TRP A 91 11.32 7.14 -5.10
CA TRP A 91 12.62 6.69 -5.57
C TRP A 91 12.81 6.91 -7.08
N LYS A 92 11.79 6.63 -7.90
CA LYS A 92 11.84 6.87 -9.35
C LYS A 92 12.04 8.35 -9.69
N ILE A 93 11.32 9.24 -9.00
CA ILE A 93 11.46 10.70 -9.17
C ILE A 93 12.87 11.16 -8.78
N LEU A 94 13.37 10.74 -7.62
CA LEU A 94 14.69 11.11 -7.13
C LEU A 94 15.83 10.66 -8.05
N LYS A 95 15.68 9.51 -8.70
CA LYS A 95 16.63 8.96 -9.67
C LYS A 95 16.43 9.45 -11.11
N GLY A 96 15.51 10.40 -11.34
CA GLY A 96 15.26 10.97 -12.67
C GLY A 96 14.69 9.96 -13.66
N LYS A 97 14.02 8.90 -13.18
CA LYS A 97 13.35 7.89 -14.03
C LYS A 97 11.97 8.33 -14.49
N LYS A 98 11.53 9.51 -14.08
CA LYS A 98 10.30 10.17 -14.53
C LYS A 98 10.60 11.60 -14.97
N ASN A 99 9.86 12.07 -15.97
CA ASN A 99 9.93 13.45 -16.45
C ASN A 99 9.15 14.38 -15.52
N VAL A 100 9.67 14.58 -14.32
CA VAL A 100 9.08 15.42 -13.29
C VAL A 100 10.21 16.15 -12.57
N ASP A 101 10.06 17.45 -12.35
CA ASP A 101 11.07 18.19 -11.59
C ASP A 101 11.04 17.75 -10.12
N ARG A 102 12.17 17.20 -9.67
CA ARG A 102 12.32 16.73 -8.28
C ARG A 102 12.39 17.89 -7.30
N VAL A 103 12.91 19.05 -7.72
CA VAL A 103 13.16 20.20 -6.84
C VAL A 103 11.85 20.89 -6.49
N SER A 104 10.87 20.88 -7.42
CA SER A 104 9.54 21.40 -7.16
C SER A 104 8.70 20.54 -6.22
N ILE A 105 9.04 19.26 -6.03
CA ILE A 105 8.24 18.30 -5.24
C ILE A 105 8.86 17.98 -3.89
N PHE A 106 10.19 17.85 -3.82
CA PHE A 106 10.89 17.41 -2.62
C PHE A 106 12.02 18.35 -2.23
N THR A 107 12.05 18.71 -0.94
CA THR A 107 13.20 19.38 -0.31
C THR A 107 14.19 18.31 0.16
N LEU A 108 15.44 18.36 -0.29
CA LEU A 108 16.48 17.42 0.12
C LEU A 108 17.43 18.06 1.13
N ASP A 109 17.74 17.31 2.20
CA ASP A 109 18.75 17.69 3.18
C ASP A 109 20.14 17.52 2.57
N ARG A 110 20.81 18.65 2.31
CA ARG A 110 22.19 18.68 1.81
C ARG A 110 23.24 18.78 2.92
N ASN A 111 22.82 18.91 4.18
CA ASN A 111 23.70 19.18 5.31
C ASN A 111 24.19 17.90 6.02
N GLY A 112 23.81 16.71 5.51
CA GLY A 112 24.14 15.42 6.12
C GLY A 112 25.59 14.97 5.85
N VAL A 113 26.38 14.89 6.92
CA VAL A 113 27.77 14.39 6.94
C VAL A 113 27.88 12.95 6.39
N THR A 114 28.62 12.83 5.28
CA THR A 114 29.31 11.70 4.58
C THR A 114 28.80 10.25 4.60
N ARG A 115 27.80 9.85 5.39
CA ARG A 115 27.28 8.46 5.45
C ARG A 115 25.85 8.28 4.92
N ASN A 116 25.27 9.32 4.33
CA ASN A 116 23.94 9.26 3.74
C ASN A 116 24.03 9.20 2.20
N ASN A 117 23.07 8.55 1.55
CA ASN A 117 22.95 8.45 0.09
C ASN A 117 22.57 9.81 -0.58
N ALA A 118 22.72 10.95 0.09
CA ALA A 118 22.36 12.30 -0.37
C ALA A 118 20.87 12.53 -0.78
N TYR A 119 19.98 11.54 -0.60
CA TYR A 119 18.56 11.61 -0.97
C TYR A 119 17.62 11.73 0.24
N LYS A 120 18.08 12.26 1.38
CA LYS A 120 17.21 12.45 2.54
C LYS A 120 16.23 13.58 2.24
N ILE A 121 14.94 13.24 2.23
CA ILE A 121 13.85 14.21 2.06
C ILE A 121 13.56 14.83 3.43
N VAL A 122 13.45 16.16 3.45
CA VAL A 122 12.99 16.94 4.60
C VAL A 122 11.53 17.28 4.38
N GLY A 123 10.68 16.94 5.35
CA GLY A 123 9.27 17.33 5.31
C GLY A 123 9.14 18.84 5.53
N ASN A 124 8.60 19.56 4.55
CA ASN A 124 8.01 20.88 4.81
C ASN A 124 6.57 20.64 5.22
N VAL A 125 6.22 20.99 6.46
CA VAL A 125 4.83 21.06 6.95
C VAL A 125 4.13 22.22 6.24
N SER A 126 3.78 22.05 4.97
CA SER A 126 3.00 23.04 4.25
C SER A 126 1.66 22.42 3.89
N HIS A 127 0.59 23.04 4.40
CA HIS A 127 -0.82 22.73 4.18
C HIS A 127 -1.28 22.93 2.71
N SER A 128 -0.36 22.90 1.74
CA SER A 128 -0.70 23.03 0.33
C SER A 128 -1.05 21.66 -0.24
N THR A 129 -2.26 21.58 -0.78
CA THR A 129 -3.03 20.40 -1.19
C THR A 129 -2.45 19.61 -2.37
N SER A 130 -1.19 19.82 -2.76
CA SER A 130 -0.64 19.27 -4.01
C SER A 130 0.18 17.99 -3.86
N CYS A 131 0.62 17.57 -2.68
CA CYS A 131 1.50 16.40 -2.55
C CYS A 131 1.05 15.44 -1.43
N ALA A 132 0.07 14.58 -1.75
CA ALA A 132 -0.45 13.53 -0.85
C ALA A 132 0.58 12.46 -0.45
N ILE A 133 1.75 12.44 -1.12
CA ILE A 133 2.82 11.46 -0.91
C ILE A 133 3.71 11.86 0.29
N SER A 134 4.00 13.15 0.47
CA SER A 134 4.92 13.62 1.54
C SER A 134 4.30 13.52 2.94
N SER A 135 3.02 13.87 3.08
CA SER A 135 2.30 13.84 4.37
C SER A 135 2.00 12.42 4.87
N ARG A 136 2.06 11.41 3.98
CA ARG A 136 1.75 10.01 4.28
C ARG A 136 2.96 9.18 4.70
N ILE A 137 4.17 9.57 4.28
CA ILE A 137 5.42 8.88 4.66
C ILE A 137 5.74 9.07 6.15
N GLU A 138 5.34 10.20 6.75
CA GLU A 138 5.54 10.44 8.19
C GLU A 138 4.54 9.69 9.08
N LEU A 139 3.29 9.51 8.65
CA LEU A 139 2.27 8.74 9.38
C LEU A 139 2.58 7.23 9.49
N SER A 140 3.51 6.72 8.69
CA SER A 140 3.97 5.32 8.76
C SER A 140 5.14 5.10 9.73
N LYS A 141 5.68 6.16 10.34
CA LYS A 141 6.78 6.09 11.33
C LYS A 141 6.29 6.04 12.78
N ASN A 142 4.99 6.18 13.02
CA ASN A 142 4.30 5.95 14.30
C ASN A 142 3.50 4.65 14.24
#